data_AF-A0AA36JF86-F1
#
_entry.id   AF-A0AA36JF86-F1
#
_cell.length_a   1.000
_cell.length_b   1.000
_cell.length_c   1.000
_cell.angle_alpha   90.00
_cell.angle_beta   90.00
_cell.angle_gamma   90.00
#
_symmetry.space_group_name_H-M   'P 1'
#
loop_
_entity.id
_entity.type
_entity.pdbx_description
1 polymer ?
#
loop_
_entity_poly.entity_id
_entity_poly.type
_entity_poly.pdbx_seq_one_letter_code
_entity_poly.pdbx_strand_id
1 'polypeptide(L)'
;MAKLPGENFHVRGGGPRKLANALALATLQSCISLVLAWECFGGSAMILRFLLGERYFSQAYELSGWKAGTLFYANCLYTARVTLWVLFVSHTDTVQAKDLVYVLPYICLFQLSQPFIACMPFALDPLPLWMWVCGVLLATLGHALVMLADFQLARFKTRKQEALASGSGSPLVLDKGLWALCRHPNYFFHVVGIFGIGLCTGWVPFAMAWLLFEVHFVYTKSGPGHEAYMAGKYGEEWAAYERTTSFFIPLRVLEGGVSRLWSWFPSFP
;
A
#
# COMPACT_ATOMS: atom_id res chain seq x y z
N MET A 1 -8.56 -18.69 -26.43
CA MET A 1 -9.31 -17.97 -27.49
C MET A 1 -8.67 -16.61 -27.65
N ALA A 2 -8.01 -16.38 -28.79
CA ALA A 2 -7.34 -15.14 -29.12
C ALA A 2 -8.37 -14.05 -29.47
N LYS A 3 -8.20 -12.84 -28.94
CA LYS A 3 -8.92 -11.64 -29.36
C LYS A 3 -7.93 -10.49 -29.55
N LEU A 4 -7.61 -10.23 -30.81
CA LEU A 4 -7.19 -8.97 -31.43
C LEU A 4 -7.62 -9.09 -32.93
N PRO A 5 -7.88 -8.03 -33.70
CA PRO A 5 -7.99 -6.60 -33.40
C PRO A 5 -9.42 -6.05 -33.70
N GLY A 6 -9.84 -5.00 -33.00
CA GLY A 6 -11.14 -4.33 -33.24
C GLY A 6 -12.19 -4.49 -32.15
N GLU A 7 -11.83 -5.02 -30.97
CA GLU A 7 -12.69 -4.82 -29.80
C GLU A 7 -12.72 -3.32 -29.50
N ASN A 8 -13.91 -2.74 -29.64
CA ASN A 8 -14.24 -1.41 -29.13
C ASN A 8 -13.56 -1.24 -27.78
N PHE A 9 -12.57 -0.34 -27.70
CA PHE A 9 -12.07 0.17 -26.43
C PHE A 9 -13.25 0.88 -25.77
N HIS A 10 -14.14 0.13 -25.12
CA HIS A 10 -15.03 0.70 -24.14
C HIS A 10 -14.12 1.41 -23.15
N VAL A 11 -14.31 2.73 -23.06
CA VAL A 11 -13.69 3.60 -22.07
C VAL A 11 -14.15 3.09 -20.70
N ARG A 12 -13.49 2.06 -20.19
CA ARG A 12 -13.62 1.65 -18.79
C ARG A 12 -12.89 2.70 -17.98
N GLY A 13 -13.67 3.61 -17.40
CA GLY A 13 -13.25 4.30 -16.20
C GLY A 13 -12.95 5.79 -16.29
N GLY A 14 -13.71 6.54 -17.08
CA GLY A 14 -13.80 7.99 -16.97
C GLY A 14 -15.27 8.41 -16.84
N GLY A 15 -15.64 9.09 -15.74
CA GLY A 15 -16.98 9.64 -15.57
C GLY A 15 -17.33 10.04 -14.13
N PRO A 16 -18.35 10.90 -13.93
CA PRO A 16 -18.71 11.46 -12.62
C PRO A 16 -19.07 10.41 -11.58
N ARG A 17 -19.61 9.24 -11.99
CA ARG A 17 -19.91 8.12 -11.07
C ARG A 17 -18.66 7.49 -10.44
N LYS A 18 -17.57 7.38 -11.20
CA LYS A 18 -16.30 6.85 -10.68
C LYS A 18 -15.69 7.80 -9.67
N LEU A 19 -15.67 9.09 -9.99
CA LEU A 19 -15.20 10.13 -9.07
C LEU A 19 -16.03 10.15 -7.79
N ALA A 20 -17.36 10.08 -7.89
CA ALA A 20 -18.25 10.01 -6.74
C ALA A 20 -17.99 8.79 -5.84
N ASN A 21 -17.82 7.60 -6.43
CA ASN A 21 -17.49 6.38 -5.68
C ASN A 21 -16.12 6.47 -4.99
N ALA A 22 -15.11 6.99 -5.70
CA ALA A 22 -13.77 7.15 -5.15
C ALA A 22 -13.75 8.16 -3.99
N LEU A 23 -14.48 9.28 -4.14
CA LEU A 23 -14.67 10.27 -3.07
C LEU A 23 -15.43 9.70 -1.87
N ALA A 24 -16.49 8.91 -2.10
CA ALA A 24 -17.24 8.27 -1.02
C ALA A 24 -16.37 7.31 -0.21
N LEU A 25 -15.58 6.47 -0.89
CA LEU A 25 -14.68 5.52 -0.24
C LEU A 25 -13.54 6.23 0.51
N ALA A 26 -12.96 7.27 -0.09
CA ALA A 26 -11.95 8.11 0.54
C ALA A 26 -12.49 8.84 1.79
N THR A 27 -13.71 9.35 1.70
CA THR A 27 -14.41 10.00 2.83
C THR A 27 -14.65 9.00 3.94
N LEU A 28 -15.20 7.83 3.62
CA LEU A 28 -15.46 6.77 4.60
C LEU A 28 -14.17 6.33 5.32
N GLN A 29 -13.09 6.12 4.56
CA GLN A 29 -11.76 5.80 5.10
C GLN A 29 -11.26 6.88 6.05
N SER A 30 -11.39 8.15 5.66
CA SER A 30 -10.95 9.29 6.47
C SER A 30 -11.77 9.41 7.75
N CYS A 31 -13.09 9.21 7.68
CA CYS A 31 -13.98 9.18 8.83
C CYS A 31 -13.61 8.06 9.81
N ILE A 32 -13.37 6.85 9.32
CA ILE A 32 -12.94 5.72 10.16
C ILE A 32 -11.61 6.05 10.85
N SER A 33 -10.65 6.62 10.11
CA SER A 33 -9.35 7.02 10.66
C SER A 33 -9.48 8.10 11.72
N LEU A 34 -10.36 9.09 11.52
CA LEU A 34 -10.63 10.17 12.48
C LEU A 34 -11.32 9.65 13.74
N VAL A 35 -12.32 8.78 13.62
CA VAL A 35 -13.00 8.15 14.77
C VAL A 35 -12.01 7.32 15.59
N LEU A 36 -11.10 6.60 14.93
CA LEU A 36 -10.12 5.76 15.61
C LEU A 36 -8.97 6.58 16.22
N ALA A 37 -8.58 7.69 15.58
CA ALA A 37 -7.71 8.68 16.18
C ALA A 37 -8.36 9.29 17.44
N TRP A 38 -9.65 9.61 17.38
CA TRP A 38 -10.41 10.07 18.54
C TRP A 38 -10.41 9.02 19.67
N GLU A 39 -10.58 7.74 19.37
CA GLU A 39 -10.47 6.68 20.38
C GLU A 39 -9.05 6.55 20.96
N CYS A 40 -8.01 6.83 20.17
CA CYS A 40 -6.61 6.79 20.62
C CYS A 40 -6.18 8.01 21.46
N PHE A 41 -6.68 9.22 21.16
CA PHE A 41 -6.23 10.49 21.78
C PHE A 41 -7.29 11.21 22.62
N GLY A 42 -8.57 10.98 22.34
CA GLY A 42 -9.71 11.73 22.90
C GLY A 42 -10.18 11.25 24.27
N GLY A 43 -9.48 10.30 24.89
CA GLY A 43 -9.73 9.86 26.26
C GLY A 43 -10.98 9.00 26.47
N SER A 44 -11.82 8.76 25.44
CA SER A 44 -12.97 7.86 25.53
C SER A 44 -12.50 6.43 25.71
N ALA A 45 -11.67 5.91 24.81
CA ALA A 45 -11.06 4.58 24.82
C ALA A 45 -11.96 3.51 25.48
N MET A 46 -13.28 3.61 25.28
CA MET A 46 -14.23 3.09 26.27
C MET A 46 -14.25 1.57 26.21
N ILE A 47 -14.03 1.07 24.99
CA ILE A 47 -13.82 -0.34 24.67
C ILE A 47 -12.51 -0.86 25.28
N LEU A 48 -11.42 -0.09 25.20
CA LEU A 48 -10.12 -0.49 25.79
C LEU A 48 -10.17 -0.46 27.32
N ARG A 49 -10.79 0.58 27.92
CA ARG A 49 -11.05 0.67 29.36
C ARG A 49 -11.92 -0.48 29.85
N PHE A 50 -12.93 -0.87 29.08
CA PHE A 50 -13.78 -2.03 29.37
C PHE A 50 -13.02 -3.36 29.29
N LEU A 51 -12.19 -3.55 28.26
CA LEU A 51 -11.47 -4.81 28.02
C LEU A 51 -10.22 -4.99 28.90
N LEU A 52 -9.49 -3.91 29.16
CA LEU A 52 -8.22 -3.93 29.91
C LEU A 52 -8.40 -3.56 31.39
N GLY A 53 -9.52 -2.91 31.75
CA GLY A 53 -9.75 -2.33 33.07
C GLY A 53 -9.06 -0.97 33.26
N GLU A 54 -9.69 -0.09 34.05
CA GLU A 54 -9.23 1.29 34.35
C GLU A 54 -7.76 1.39 34.79
N ARG A 55 -7.30 0.45 35.63
CA ARG A 55 -5.94 0.45 36.18
C ARG A 55 -4.87 0.11 35.14
N TYR A 56 -5.17 -0.81 34.23
CA TYR A 56 -4.23 -1.19 33.17
C TYR A 56 -4.22 -0.14 32.07
N PHE A 57 -5.39 0.43 31.77
CA PHE A 57 -5.54 1.52 30.81
C PHE A 57 -4.77 2.77 31.25
N SER A 58 -4.94 3.23 32.48
CA SER A 58 -4.23 4.41 33.00
C SER A 58 -2.70 4.25 32.97
N GLN A 59 -2.19 3.09 33.37
CA GLN A 59 -0.75 2.80 33.30
C GLN A 59 -0.24 2.78 31.85
N ALA A 60 -0.93 2.06 30.94
CA ALA A 60 -0.54 2.02 29.53
C ALA A 60 -0.64 3.38 28.83
N TYR A 61 -1.63 4.21 29.21
CA TYR A 61 -1.86 5.53 28.63
C TYR A 61 -0.83 6.58 29.11
N GLU A 62 -0.45 6.55 30.40
CA GLU A 62 0.60 7.42 30.95
C GLU A 62 2.00 7.08 30.42
N LEU A 63 2.27 5.80 30.11
CA LEU A 63 3.60 5.32 29.71
C LEU A 63 4.01 5.69 28.27
N SER A 64 3.12 6.19 27.39
CA SER A 64 3.50 6.23 25.96
C SER A 64 2.86 7.29 25.05
N GLY A 65 2.78 8.56 25.48
CA GLY A 65 2.26 9.64 24.63
C GLY A 65 2.96 9.76 23.26
N TRP A 66 4.28 9.52 23.20
CA TRP A 66 5.05 9.55 21.96
C TRP A 66 4.90 8.27 21.11
N LYS A 67 4.72 7.09 21.72
CA LYS A 67 4.41 5.84 20.98
C LYS A 67 3.02 5.94 20.35
N ALA A 68 2.04 6.48 21.09
CA ALA A 68 0.71 6.78 20.57
C ALA A 68 0.78 7.76 19.38
N GLY A 69 1.56 8.83 19.49
CA GLY A 69 1.83 9.75 18.37
C GLY A 69 2.46 9.06 17.15
N THR A 70 3.35 8.10 17.36
CA THR A 70 4.01 7.34 16.27
C THR A 70 3.05 6.41 15.55
N LEU A 71 2.23 5.66 16.29
CA LEU A 71 1.22 4.77 15.71
C LEU A 71 0.13 5.56 14.98
N PHE A 72 -0.21 6.74 15.48
CA PHE A 72 -1.10 7.67 14.78
C PHE A 72 -0.50 8.18 13.48
N TYR A 73 0.77 8.60 13.50
CA TYR A 73 1.47 9.00 12.29
C TYR A 73 1.47 7.88 11.24
N ALA A 74 1.77 6.64 11.64
CA ALA A 74 1.71 5.48 10.78
C ALA A 74 0.29 5.23 10.22
N ASN A 75 -0.75 5.43 11.03
CA ASN A 75 -2.14 5.33 10.63
C ASN A 75 -2.50 6.39 9.56
N CYS A 76 -2.12 7.64 9.79
CA CYS A 76 -2.32 8.73 8.83
C CYS A 76 -1.63 8.45 7.49
N LEU A 77 -0.38 7.95 7.52
CA LEU A 77 0.34 7.56 6.31
C LEU A 77 -0.37 6.44 5.54
N TYR A 78 -0.78 5.38 6.24
CA TYR A 78 -1.48 4.25 5.63
C TYR A 78 -2.81 4.69 5.02
N THR A 79 -3.59 5.48 5.75
CA THR A 79 -4.85 6.06 5.28
C THR A 79 -4.66 6.96 4.08
N ALA A 80 -3.67 7.86 4.10
CA ALA A 80 -3.35 8.71 2.95
C ALA A 80 -3.00 7.86 1.72
N ARG A 81 -2.17 6.82 1.91
CA ARG A 81 -1.80 5.89 0.84
C ARG A 81 -3.02 5.17 0.26
N VAL A 82 -3.88 4.61 1.10
CA VAL A 82 -5.09 3.89 0.63
C VAL A 82 -6.02 4.84 -0.11
N THR A 83 -6.23 6.04 0.43
CA THR A 83 -7.04 7.08 -0.22
C THR A 83 -6.49 7.45 -1.60
N LEU A 84 -5.19 7.68 -1.74
CA LEU A 84 -4.60 7.98 -3.05
C LEU A 84 -4.67 6.80 -4.01
N TRP A 85 -4.46 5.57 -3.54
CA TRP A 85 -4.60 4.38 -4.37
C TRP A 85 -6.03 4.24 -4.91
N VAL A 86 -7.04 4.46 -4.07
CA VAL A 86 -8.45 4.45 -4.47
C VAL A 86 -8.72 5.50 -5.54
N LEU A 87 -8.25 6.74 -5.32
CA LEU A 87 -8.51 7.88 -6.20
C LEU A 87 -7.80 7.77 -7.55
N PHE A 88 -6.55 7.31 -7.57
CA PHE A 88 -5.68 7.43 -8.74
C PHE A 88 -5.34 6.09 -9.43
N VAL A 89 -5.42 4.96 -8.72
CA VAL A 89 -4.96 3.66 -9.24
C VAL A 89 -6.09 2.64 -9.36
N SER A 90 -7.10 2.66 -8.50
CA SER A 90 -8.17 1.65 -8.54
C SER A 90 -8.99 1.74 -9.85
N HIS A 91 -9.22 0.58 -10.48
CA HIS A 91 -9.95 0.45 -11.75
C HIS A 91 -11.40 0.01 -11.53
N THR A 92 -11.86 -0.01 -10.28
CA THR A 92 -13.20 -0.39 -9.91
C THR A 92 -14.15 0.75 -10.27
N ASP A 93 -14.60 0.77 -11.52
CA ASP A 93 -15.68 1.63 -12.00
C ASP A 93 -16.99 1.34 -11.24
N THR A 94 -17.05 0.17 -10.61
CA THR A 94 -18.06 -0.26 -9.64
C THR A 94 -17.35 -0.70 -8.37
N VAL A 95 -17.54 0.03 -7.27
CA VAL A 95 -17.33 -0.55 -5.94
C VAL A 95 -18.50 -1.50 -5.74
N GLN A 96 -18.28 -2.81 -5.93
CA GLN A 96 -19.34 -3.77 -5.66
C GLN A 96 -19.47 -3.93 -4.13
N ALA A 97 -20.66 -4.29 -3.65
CA ALA A 97 -20.87 -4.54 -2.22
C ALA A 97 -19.85 -5.56 -1.65
N LYS A 98 -19.43 -6.53 -2.47
CA LYS A 98 -18.37 -7.48 -2.12
C LYS A 98 -17.03 -6.78 -1.82
N ASP A 99 -16.67 -5.73 -2.57
CA ASP A 99 -15.41 -5.01 -2.39
C ASP A 99 -15.44 -4.24 -1.06
N LEU A 100 -16.59 -3.67 -0.69
CA LEU A 100 -16.81 -3.07 0.62
C LEU A 100 -16.69 -4.10 1.74
N VAL A 101 -17.24 -5.32 1.54
CA VAL A 101 -17.17 -6.41 2.52
C VAL A 101 -15.74 -6.93 2.74
N TYR A 102 -14.81 -6.75 1.80
CA TYR A 102 -13.39 -7.10 2.02
C TYR A 102 -12.55 -5.94 2.52
N VAL A 103 -12.78 -4.75 1.97
CA VAL A 103 -11.98 -3.56 2.24
C VAL A 103 -12.30 -3.00 3.62
N LEU A 104 -13.59 -2.85 3.97
CA LEU A 104 -14.00 -2.29 5.27
C LEU A 104 -13.52 -3.14 6.46
N PRO A 105 -13.67 -4.48 6.48
CA PRO A 105 -13.16 -5.26 7.59
C PRO A 105 -11.64 -5.22 7.68
N TYR A 106 -10.91 -5.16 6.56
CA TYR A 106 -9.45 -5.05 6.59
C TYR A 106 -8.98 -3.71 7.16
N ILE A 107 -9.62 -2.63 6.73
CA ILE A 107 -9.47 -1.27 7.29
C ILE A 107 -9.79 -1.31 8.79
N CYS A 108 -10.99 -1.75 9.15
CA CYS A 108 -11.42 -1.83 10.54
C CYS A 108 -10.48 -2.69 11.38
N LEU A 109 -10.04 -3.87 10.93
CA LEU A 109 -9.09 -4.73 11.65
C LEU A 109 -7.73 -4.06 11.82
N PHE A 110 -7.18 -3.48 10.75
CA PHE A 110 -5.88 -2.82 10.82
C PHE A 110 -5.94 -1.58 11.72
N GLN A 111 -6.95 -0.72 11.56
CA GLN A 111 -7.08 0.50 12.34
C GLN A 111 -7.58 0.25 13.78
N LEU A 112 -8.46 -0.72 14.03
CA LEU A 112 -8.91 -1.10 15.39
C LEU A 112 -7.79 -1.80 16.17
N SER A 113 -6.89 -2.54 15.52
CA SER A 113 -5.80 -3.21 16.22
C SER A 113 -4.69 -2.28 16.70
N GLN A 114 -4.52 -1.08 16.11
CA GLN A 114 -3.48 -0.12 16.52
C GLN A 114 -3.57 0.31 17.99
N PRO A 115 -4.74 0.74 18.52
CA PRO A 115 -4.85 1.05 19.94
C PRO A 115 -4.61 -0.15 20.85
N PHE A 116 -5.01 -1.36 20.43
CA PHE A 116 -4.68 -2.57 21.19
C PHE A 116 -3.18 -2.80 21.23
N ILE A 117 -2.49 -2.70 20.09
CA ILE A 117 -1.02 -2.84 19.98
C ILE A 117 -0.32 -1.77 20.84
N ALA A 118 -0.82 -0.54 20.86
CA ALA A 118 -0.30 0.55 21.70
C ALA A 118 -0.39 0.23 23.19
N CYS A 119 -1.44 -0.47 23.61
CA CYS A 119 -1.68 -0.85 25.01
C CYS A 119 -1.11 -2.22 25.39
N MET A 120 -0.43 -2.94 24.49
CA MET A 120 0.09 -4.27 24.79
C MET A 120 1.35 -4.20 25.67
N PRO A 121 1.44 -5.02 26.73
CA PRO A 121 2.55 -5.01 27.70
C PRO A 121 3.92 -5.44 27.15
N PHE A 122 3.96 -6.04 25.96
CA PHE A 122 5.21 -6.42 25.29
C PHE A 122 5.80 -5.30 24.41
N ALA A 123 5.16 -4.12 24.38
CA ALA A 123 5.82 -2.90 23.92
C ALA A 123 6.86 -2.48 24.97
N LEU A 124 7.97 -3.21 25.00
CA LEU A 124 9.08 -3.08 25.95
C LEU A 124 9.31 -1.60 26.26
N ASP A 125 9.22 -1.24 27.54
CA ASP A 125 9.74 0.04 28.00
C ASP A 125 11.13 -0.14 28.60
N PRO A 126 12.11 0.67 28.18
CA PRO A 126 12.02 1.63 27.06
C PRO A 126 12.14 0.93 25.68
N LEU A 127 11.35 1.38 24.70
CA LEU A 127 11.53 1.00 23.29
C LEU A 127 12.92 1.47 22.84
N PRO A 128 13.81 0.59 22.35
CA PRO A 128 15.14 1.03 21.94
C PRO A 128 15.05 2.12 20.87
N LEU A 129 15.74 3.24 21.09
CA LEU A 129 15.67 4.41 20.20
C LEU A 129 15.95 4.05 18.74
N TRP A 130 16.89 3.14 18.49
CA TRP A 130 17.21 2.67 17.14
C TRP A 130 16.04 1.92 16.48
N MET A 131 15.28 1.10 17.22
CA MET A 131 14.10 0.40 16.69
C MET A 131 13.02 1.41 16.30
N TRP A 132 12.82 2.43 17.12
CA TRP A 132 11.88 3.50 16.82
C TRP A 132 12.30 4.29 15.57
N VAL A 133 13.55 4.75 15.51
CA VAL A 133 14.08 5.51 14.35
C VAL A 133 13.98 4.66 13.08
N CYS A 134 14.43 3.41 13.11
CA CYS A 134 14.33 2.51 11.95
C CYS A 134 12.87 2.24 11.57
N GLY A 135 12.00 2.01 12.56
CA GLY A 135 10.58 1.75 12.34
C GLY A 135 9.87 2.92 11.65
N VAL A 136 10.06 4.14 12.16
CA VAL A 136 9.50 5.36 11.56
C VAL A 136 10.05 5.57 10.15
N LEU A 137 11.37 5.47 9.95
CA LEU A 137 11.98 5.65 8.63
C LEU A 137 11.46 4.64 7.60
N LEU A 138 11.39 3.36 7.97
CA LEU A 138 10.90 2.30 7.07
C LEU A 138 9.41 2.49 6.78
N ALA A 139 8.60 2.86 7.78
CA ALA A 139 7.18 3.15 7.60
C ALA A 139 6.99 4.33 6.63
N THR A 140 7.67 5.46 6.86
CA THR A 140 7.57 6.65 6.01
C THR A 140 8.04 6.37 4.59
N LEU A 141 9.25 5.85 4.42
CA LEU A 141 9.83 5.59 3.10
C LEU A 141 9.06 4.51 2.35
N GLY A 142 8.64 3.44 3.02
CA GLY A 142 7.82 2.39 2.44
C GLY A 142 6.54 2.95 1.85
N HIS A 143 5.74 3.69 2.64
CA HIS A 143 4.48 4.27 2.16
C HIS A 143 4.71 5.30 1.04
N ALA A 144 5.72 6.17 1.16
CA ALA A 144 6.05 7.14 0.13
C ALA A 144 6.42 6.46 -1.21
N LEU A 145 7.21 5.38 -1.17
CA LEU A 145 7.62 4.63 -2.36
C LEU A 145 6.46 3.80 -2.95
N VAL A 146 5.53 3.31 -2.13
CA VAL A 146 4.26 2.75 -2.63
C VAL A 146 3.48 3.80 -3.41
N MET A 147 3.26 4.98 -2.82
CA MET A 147 2.52 6.08 -3.46
C MET A 147 3.21 6.51 -4.77
N LEU A 148 4.55 6.54 -4.80
CA LEU A 148 5.31 6.81 -6.00
C LEU A 148 5.13 5.73 -7.07
N ALA A 149 5.21 4.45 -6.72
CA ALA A 149 5.01 3.34 -7.66
C ALA A 149 3.58 3.33 -8.25
N ASP A 150 2.60 3.62 -7.40
CA ASP A 150 1.19 3.75 -7.75
C ASP A 150 0.96 4.95 -8.70
N PHE A 151 1.58 6.10 -8.42
CA PHE A 151 1.55 7.27 -9.30
C PHE A 151 2.22 7.00 -10.66
N GLN A 152 3.37 6.31 -10.66
CA GLN A 152 4.06 5.87 -11.88
C GLN A 152 3.13 5.03 -12.76
N LEU A 153 2.42 4.08 -12.14
CA LEU A 153 1.47 3.20 -12.83
C LEU A 153 0.24 3.95 -13.35
N ALA A 154 -0.34 4.85 -12.56
CA ALA A 154 -1.46 5.67 -12.99
C ALA A 154 -1.11 6.51 -14.21
N ARG A 155 0.03 7.23 -14.16
CA ARG A 155 0.52 8.06 -15.26
C ARG A 155 0.80 7.25 -16.53
N PHE A 156 1.39 6.06 -16.39
CA PHE A 156 1.63 5.16 -17.51
C PHE A 156 0.31 4.76 -18.19
N LYS A 157 -0.70 4.38 -17.40
CA LYS A 157 -2.01 3.95 -17.92
C LYS A 157 -2.71 5.07 -18.68
N THR A 158 -2.72 6.30 -18.14
CA THR A 158 -3.30 7.46 -18.83
C THR A 158 -2.60 7.72 -20.16
N ARG A 159 -1.27 7.78 -20.18
CA ARG A 159 -0.49 7.99 -21.41
C ARG A 159 -0.70 6.88 -22.44
N LYS A 160 -0.79 5.63 -21.98
CA LYS A 160 -1.08 4.49 -22.84
C LYS A 160 -2.46 4.62 -23.50
N GLN A 161 -3.47 5.06 -22.74
CA GLN A 161 -4.81 5.30 -23.29
C GLN A 161 -4.82 6.44 -24.31
N GLU A 162 -4.17 7.56 -24.01
CA GLU A 162 -4.04 8.70 -24.94
C GLU A 162 -3.33 8.32 -26.25
N ALA A 163 -2.26 7.53 -26.13
CA ALA A 163 -1.51 7.05 -27.29
C ALA A 163 -2.37 6.11 -28.17
N LEU A 164 -3.06 5.15 -27.56
CA LEU A 164 -3.96 4.25 -28.27
C LEU A 164 -5.14 4.99 -28.93
N ALA A 165 -5.70 6.00 -28.26
CA ALA A 165 -6.79 6.82 -28.81
C ALA A 165 -6.34 7.69 -30.00
N SER A 166 -5.09 8.13 -30.01
CA SER A 166 -4.50 8.90 -31.11
C SER A 166 -3.92 8.03 -32.23
N GLY A 167 -3.98 6.71 -32.11
CA GLY A 167 -3.37 5.77 -33.05
C GLY A 167 -1.84 5.75 -33.00
N SER A 168 -1.23 6.35 -31.98
CA SER A 168 0.22 6.29 -31.79
C SER A 168 0.63 5.00 -31.08
N GLY A 169 1.81 4.48 -31.43
CA GLY A 169 2.38 3.31 -30.75
C GLY A 169 2.64 3.62 -29.27
N SER A 170 2.36 2.65 -28.40
CA SER A 170 2.59 2.80 -26.96
C SER A 170 3.06 1.48 -26.35
N PRO A 171 4.07 1.50 -25.46
CA PRO A 171 4.45 0.30 -24.72
C PRO A 171 3.27 -0.27 -23.94
N LEU A 172 3.15 -1.59 -23.91
CA LEU A 172 2.05 -2.27 -23.24
C LEU A 172 2.33 -2.49 -21.74
N VAL A 173 3.60 -2.55 -21.35
CA VAL A 173 4.06 -2.80 -19.97
C VAL A 173 4.89 -1.63 -19.45
N LEU A 174 4.77 -1.32 -18.16
CA LEU A 174 5.60 -0.34 -17.47
C LEU A 174 6.84 -1.04 -16.90
N ASP A 175 8.01 -0.76 -17.50
CA ASP A 175 9.30 -1.36 -17.11
C ASP A 175 10.34 -0.31 -16.65
N LYS A 176 9.87 0.90 -16.30
CA LYS A 176 10.70 2.06 -15.92
C LYS A 176 10.36 2.56 -14.51
N GLY A 177 11.27 3.35 -13.94
CA GLY A 177 11.10 3.87 -12.58
C GLY A 177 11.21 2.75 -11.55
N LEU A 178 10.37 2.75 -10.51
CA LEU A 178 10.40 1.72 -9.47
C LEU A 178 10.05 0.33 -10.02
N TRP A 179 9.31 0.27 -11.13
CA TRP A 179 8.99 -0.96 -11.84
C TRP A 179 10.21 -1.58 -12.54
N ALA A 180 11.32 -0.86 -12.71
CA ALA A 180 12.57 -1.47 -13.17
C ALA A 180 13.28 -2.30 -12.08
N LEU A 181 12.95 -2.10 -10.80
CA LEU A 181 13.59 -2.80 -9.66
C LEU A 181 13.01 -4.19 -9.47
N CYS A 182 11.68 -4.27 -9.45
CA CYS A 182 10.92 -5.50 -9.42
C CYS A 182 9.55 -5.27 -10.07
N ARG A 183 8.85 -6.36 -10.41
CA ARG A 183 7.55 -6.32 -11.10
C ARG A 183 6.40 -5.90 -10.18
N HIS A 184 6.60 -6.00 -8.87
CA HIS A 184 5.65 -5.58 -7.85
C HIS A 184 6.27 -4.62 -6.80
N PRO A 185 6.76 -3.44 -7.22
CA PRO A 185 7.46 -2.52 -6.31
C PRO A 185 6.52 -1.96 -5.25
N ASN A 186 5.26 -1.71 -5.60
CA ASN A 186 4.24 -1.27 -4.64
C ASN A 186 3.91 -2.34 -3.59
N TYR A 187 4.06 -3.63 -3.89
CA TYR A 187 3.92 -4.67 -2.88
C TYR A 187 5.16 -4.73 -1.99
N PHE A 188 6.35 -4.66 -2.59
CA PHE A 188 7.60 -4.69 -1.85
C PHE A 188 7.68 -3.55 -0.83
N PHE A 189 7.43 -2.32 -1.25
CA PHE A 189 7.48 -1.17 -0.34
C PHE A 189 6.32 -1.14 0.67
N HIS A 190 5.19 -1.80 0.38
CA HIS A 190 4.14 -2.02 1.37
C HIS A 190 4.63 -2.92 2.51
N VAL A 191 5.27 -4.04 2.17
CA VAL A 191 5.86 -4.96 3.15
C VAL A 191 6.93 -4.24 3.99
N VAL A 192 7.80 -3.44 3.36
CA VAL A 192 8.79 -2.61 4.07
C VAL A 192 8.12 -1.62 5.02
N GLY A 193 7.08 -0.93 4.57
CA GLY A 193 6.36 0.06 5.36
C GLY A 193 5.68 -0.55 6.59
N ILE A 194 4.99 -1.68 6.41
CA ILE A 194 4.31 -2.34 7.53
C ILE A 194 5.31 -3.00 8.49
N PHE A 195 6.42 -3.54 7.99
CA PHE A 195 7.50 -4.02 8.86
C PHE A 195 8.04 -2.89 9.75
N GLY A 196 8.20 -1.67 9.20
CA GLY A 196 8.54 -0.47 9.97
C GLY A 196 7.54 -0.16 11.08
N ILE A 197 6.24 -0.25 10.79
CA ILE A 197 5.17 -0.09 11.80
C ILE A 197 5.30 -1.18 12.89
N GLY A 198 5.58 -2.42 12.49
CA GLY A 198 5.86 -3.51 13.42
C GLY A 198 7.04 -3.23 14.35
N LEU A 199 8.13 -2.63 13.86
CA LEU A 199 9.27 -2.25 14.70
C LEU A 199 8.93 -1.16 15.72
N CYS A 200 8.04 -0.22 15.36
CA CYS A 200 7.56 0.81 16.29
C CYS A 200 6.82 0.24 17.51
N THR A 201 6.40 -1.02 17.47
CA THR A 201 5.81 -1.71 18.63
C THR A 201 6.86 -2.13 19.66
N GLY A 202 8.14 -2.20 19.30
CA GLY A 202 9.20 -2.74 20.17
C GLY A 202 9.26 -4.24 20.27
N TRP A 203 8.35 -4.96 19.60
CA TRP A 203 8.29 -6.42 19.64
C TRP A 203 8.74 -7.01 18.29
N VAL A 204 10.02 -7.38 18.19
CA VAL A 204 10.60 -7.94 16.96
C VAL A 204 9.82 -9.15 16.40
N PRO A 205 9.39 -10.14 17.22
CA PRO A 205 8.57 -11.24 16.73
C PRO A 205 7.28 -10.80 16.03
N PHE A 206 6.65 -9.71 16.47
CA PHE A 206 5.46 -9.16 15.80
C PHE A 206 5.79 -8.58 14.43
N ALA A 207 6.84 -7.77 14.36
CA ALA A 207 7.31 -7.21 13.10
C ALA A 207 7.63 -8.34 12.09
N MET A 208 8.31 -9.39 12.55
CA MET A 208 8.64 -10.55 11.73
C MET A 208 7.41 -11.37 11.33
N ALA A 209 6.47 -11.60 12.24
CA ALA A 209 5.23 -12.30 11.92
C ALA A 209 4.46 -11.56 10.82
N TRP A 210 4.37 -10.23 10.91
CA TRP A 210 3.72 -9.42 9.89
C TRP A 210 4.46 -9.44 8.55
N LEU A 211 5.80 -9.34 8.59
CA LEU A 211 6.64 -9.48 7.39
C LEU A 211 6.35 -10.79 6.66
N LEU A 212 6.39 -11.91 7.38
CA LEU A 212 6.18 -13.24 6.82
C LEU A 212 4.75 -13.42 6.30
N PHE A 213 3.77 -12.88 7.02
CA PHE A 213 2.37 -12.90 6.60
C PHE A 213 2.16 -12.16 5.28
N GLU A 214 2.67 -10.93 5.15
CA GLU A 214 2.55 -10.13 3.94
C GLU A 214 3.29 -10.76 2.76
N VAL A 215 4.53 -11.25 2.98
CA VAL A 215 5.29 -11.96 1.94
C VAL A 215 4.53 -13.22 1.48
N HIS A 216 3.99 -14.01 2.41
CA HIS A 216 3.18 -15.17 2.07
C HIS A 216 1.98 -14.77 1.20
N PHE A 217 1.27 -13.71 1.54
CA PHE A 217 0.11 -13.25 0.78
C PHE A 217 0.49 -12.78 -0.63
N VAL A 218 1.62 -12.07 -0.78
CA VAL A 218 2.15 -11.67 -2.08
C VAL A 218 2.41 -12.89 -2.97
N TYR A 219 3.10 -13.91 -2.45
CA TYR A 219 3.51 -15.08 -3.24
C TYR A 219 2.39 -16.10 -3.47
N THR A 220 1.35 -16.15 -2.63
CA THR A 220 0.30 -17.17 -2.74
C THR A 220 -1.05 -16.65 -3.22
N LYS A 221 -1.34 -15.35 -3.06
CA LYS A 221 -2.64 -14.77 -3.39
C LYS A 221 -2.54 -13.66 -4.44
N SER A 222 -1.83 -12.58 -4.14
CA SER A 222 -1.90 -11.36 -4.96
C SER A 222 -1.07 -11.42 -6.24
N GLY A 223 0.19 -11.87 -6.15
CA GLY A 223 1.14 -11.79 -7.26
C GLY A 223 0.88 -12.79 -8.39
N PRO A 224 0.76 -14.11 -8.14
CA PRO A 224 0.66 -15.11 -9.20
C PRO A 224 -0.54 -14.90 -10.14
N GLY A 225 -1.71 -14.55 -9.59
CA GLY A 225 -2.89 -14.27 -10.40
C GLY A 225 -2.71 -13.03 -11.28
N HIS A 226 -1.99 -12.02 -10.80
CA HIS A 226 -1.68 -10.82 -11.58
C HIS A 226 -0.66 -11.11 -12.68
N GLU A 227 0.42 -11.84 -12.38
CA GLU A 227 1.42 -12.24 -13.39
C GLU A 227 0.80 -13.08 -14.51
N ALA A 228 -0.05 -14.06 -14.17
CA ALA A 228 -0.76 -14.88 -15.15
C ALA A 228 -1.70 -14.04 -16.04
N TYR A 229 -2.42 -13.09 -15.44
CA TYR A 229 -3.27 -12.15 -16.18
C TYR A 229 -2.44 -11.27 -17.13
N MET A 230 -1.32 -10.73 -16.66
CA MET A 230 -0.45 -9.86 -17.45
C MET A 230 0.22 -10.61 -18.59
N ALA A 231 0.70 -11.84 -18.35
CA ALA A 231 1.26 -12.72 -19.37
C ALA A 231 0.22 -13.04 -20.45
N GLY A 232 -1.01 -13.40 -20.07
CA GLY A 232 -2.09 -13.67 -21.02
C GLY A 232 -2.52 -12.45 -21.83
N LYS A 233 -2.42 -11.24 -21.26
CA LYS A 233 -2.86 -9.99 -21.89
C LYS A 233 -1.81 -9.34 -22.78
N TYR A 234 -0.54 -9.37 -22.37
CA TYR A 234 0.54 -8.61 -23.01
C TYR A 234 1.62 -9.48 -23.66
N GLY A 235 1.54 -10.81 -23.53
CA GLY A 235 2.35 -11.75 -24.31
C GLY A 235 3.85 -11.47 -24.24
N GLU A 236 4.49 -11.30 -25.40
CA GLU A 236 5.95 -11.20 -25.51
C GLU A 236 6.53 -9.97 -24.80
N GLU A 237 5.82 -8.84 -24.74
CA GLU A 237 6.30 -7.67 -23.99
C GLU A 237 6.39 -7.96 -22.49
N TRP A 238 5.43 -8.73 -21.96
CA TRP A 238 5.49 -9.17 -20.57
C TRP A 238 6.61 -10.18 -20.34
N ALA A 239 6.77 -11.16 -21.24
CA ALA A 239 7.88 -12.11 -21.17
C ALA A 239 9.26 -11.43 -21.21
N ALA A 240 9.42 -10.39 -22.03
CA ALA A 240 10.64 -9.58 -22.07
C ALA A 240 10.91 -8.87 -20.73
N TYR A 241 9.87 -8.34 -20.10
CA TYR A 241 9.96 -7.73 -18.78
C TYR A 241 10.31 -8.76 -17.69
N GLU A 242 9.70 -9.94 -17.71
CA GLU A 242 9.99 -11.03 -16.77
C GLU A 242 11.45 -11.50 -16.82
N ARG A 243 12.05 -11.53 -18.01
CA ARG A 243 13.46 -11.90 -18.21
C ARG A 243 14.43 -10.92 -17.54
N THR A 244 14.06 -9.64 -17.46
CA THR A 244 14.97 -8.56 -17.05
C THR A 244 14.72 -7.98 -15.66
N THR A 245 13.55 -8.27 -15.07
CA THR A 245 13.11 -7.64 -13.82
C THR A 245 12.67 -8.70 -12.82
N SER A 246 13.08 -8.59 -11.56
CA SER A 246 12.71 -9.56 -10.50
C SER A 246 11.22 -9.54 -10.19
N PHE A 247 10.63 -10.64 -9.73
CA PHE A 247 9.21 -10.68 -9.36
C PHE A 247 8.85 -9.69 -8.22
N PHE A 248 9.45 -9.86 -7.05
CA PHE A 248 9.09 -9.11 -5.84
C PHE A 248 10.28 -8.47 -5.13
N ILE A 249 11.32 -9.26 -4.78
CA ILE A 249 12.52 -8.72 -4.14
C ILE A 249 13.43 -8.12 -5.23
N PRO A 250 13.90 -6.88 -5.09
CA PRO A 250 14.71 -6.19 -6.11
C PRO A 250 16.16 -6.69 -6.13
N LEU A 251 16.37 -7.98 -6.39
CA LEU A 251 17.69 -8.64 -6.37
C LEU A 251 18.40 -8.58 -7.72
N ARG A 252 17.65 -8.60 -8.81
CA ARG A 252 18.17 -8.68 -10.18
C ARG A 252 17.93 -7.36 -10.89
N VAL A 253 18.88 -6.45 -10.78
CA VAL A 253 19.01 -5.31 -11.69
C VAL A 253 20.05 -5.71 -12.73
N LEU A 254 19.64 -6.31 -13.85
CA LEU A 254 20.56 -6.61 -14.96
C LEU A 254 21.06 -5.32 -15.62
N GLU A 255 22.10 -5.40 -16.45
CA GLU A 255 22.62 -4.27 -17.24
C GLU A 255 21.48 -3.47 -17.88
N GLY A 256 21.45 -2.16 -17.62
CA GLY A 256 20.37 -1.25 -18.05
C GLY A 256 19.20 -1.10 -17.07
N GLY A 257 19.11 -1.88 -15.99
CA GLY A 257 18.08 -1.70 -14.96
C GLY A 257 18.22 -0.38 -14.18
N VAL A 258 19.47 0.02 -13.86
CA VAL A 258 19.75 1.32 -13.23
C VAL A 258 19.39 2.48 -14.17
N SER A 259 19.70 2.39 -15.47
CA SER A 259 19.31 3.44 -16.41
C SER A 259 17.79 3.52 -16.60
N ARG A 260 17.07 2.38 -16.62
CA ARG A 260 15.60 2.34 -16.66
C ARG A 260 14.95 2.93 -15.41
N LEU A 261 15.55 2.72 -14.22
CA LEU A 261 15.11 3.36 -12.98
C LEU A 261 15.17 4.88 -13.10
N TRP A 262 16.30 5.43 -13.52
CA TRP A 262 16.49 6.87 -13.66
C TRP A 262 15.71 7.49 -14.81
N SER A 263 15.46 6.74 -15.89
CA SER A 263 14.75 7.24 -17.09
C SER A 263 13.32 7.73 -16.86
N TRP A 264 12.71 7.38 -15.71
CA TRP A 264 11.39 7.88 -15.35
C TRP A 264 11.46 9.25 -14.66
N PHE A 265 12.54 9.53 -13.93
CA PHE A 265 12.74 10.82 -13.28
C PHE A 265 13.24 11.82 -14.33
N PRO A 266 12.78 13.07 -14.31
CA PRO A 266 13.44 14.12 -15.08
C PRO A 266 14.91 14.12 -14.70
N SER A 267 15.82 14.19 -15.69
CA SER A 267 17.24 14.38 -15.44
C SER A 267 17.40 15.58 -14.51
N PHE A 268 17.93 15.34 -13.30
CA PHE A 268 18.31 16.42 -12.40
C PHE A 268 19.32 17.29 -13.15
N PRO A 269 19.12 18.62 -13.22
CA PRO A 269 20.07 19.53 -13.84
C PRO A 269 21.43 19.51 -13.12
#